data_AF-A0A2D6X080-F1
#
_entry.id   AF-A0A2D6X080-F1
#
_cell.length_a   1.000
_cell.length_b   1.000
_cell.length_c   1.000
_cell.angle_alpha   90.00
_cell.angle_beta   90.00
_cell.angle_gamma   90.00
#
_symmetry.space_group_name_H-M   'P 1'
#
loop_
_entity.id
_entity.type
_entity.pdbx_description
1 polymer ?
#
loop_
_entity_poly.entity_id
_entity_poly.type
_entity_poly.pdbx_seq_one_letter_code
_entity_poly.pdbx_strand_id
1 'polypeptide(L)'
;MKAKRNITTASKSVIKKLKEENKVNDSNLTCINNLSIEDLIAVKFELSAAHINHRLYGFDIWRRSNYIIKEAILKFAVSTTKSKKDAARFLGLTYYEFLRVSKKYDVNSYFKDI
;
A
#
# COMPACT_ATOMS: atom_id res chain seq x y z
N MET A 1 26.46 13.60 16.06
CA MET A 1 25.85 12.26 15.94
C MET A 1 24.33 12.41 15.84
N LYS A 2 23.71 12.12 14.69
CA LYS A 2 22.23 12.13 14.58
C LYS A 2 21.69 10.92 15.32
N ALA A 3 20.87 11.15 16.34
CA ALA A 3 20.19 10.10 17.08
C ALA A 3 19.45 9.18 16.11
N LYS A 4 19.75 7.88 16.18
CA LYS A 4 19.07 6.83 15.41
C LYS A 4 17.64 6.73 15.97
N ARG A 5 16.73 7.59 15.48
CA ARG A 5 15.30 7.51 15.83
C ARG A 5 14.85 6.12 15.40
N ASN A 6 14.53 5.28 16.37
CA ASN A 6 13.81 4.04 16.11
C ASN A 6 12.50 4.45 15.43
N ILE A 7 12.44 4.32 14.10
CA ILE A 7 11.20 4.49 13.34
C ILE A 7 10.23 3.44 13.88
N THR A 8 9.40 3.88 14.81
CA THR A 8 8.26 3.10 15.26
C THR A 8 7.23 3.12 14.13
N THR A 9 6.51 2.03 13.98
CA THR A 9 5.46 1.87 12.96
C THR A 9 4.37 2.95 13.08
N ALA A 10 4.32 3.66 14.21
CA ALA A 10 3.43 4.78 14.51
C ALA A 10 3.58 6.03 13.61
N SER A 11 4.71 6.22 12.91
CA SER A 11 4.86 7.35 11.98
C SER A 11 4.54 7.01 10.52
N LYS A 12 4.24 5.75 10.22
CA LYS A 12 4.09 5.25 8.84
C LYS A 12 2.64 5.36 8.40
N SER A 13 2.24 6.49 7.83
CA SER A 13 0.91 6.61 7.20
C SER A 13 1.04 6.65 5.68
N VAL A 14 0.27 5.80 4.99
CA VAL A 14 0.21 5.81 3.52
C VAL A 14 -0.31 7.16 3.02
N ILE A 15 -1.33 7.72 3.69
CA ILE A 15 -1.92 9.02 3.33
C ILE A 15 -0.88 10.14 3.50
N LYS A 16 -0.15 10.14 4.62
CA LYS A 16 0.86 11.17 4.89
C LYS A 16 1.96 11.14 3.83
N LYS A 17 2.45 9.94 3.47
CA LYS A 17 3.42 9.76 2.39
C LYS A 17 2.90 10.30 1.06
N LEU A 18 1.67 9.95 0.68
CA LEU A 18 1.09 10.39 -0.58
C LEU A 18 0.82 11.89 -0.64
N LYS A 19 0.53 12.52 0.52
CA LYS A 19 0.45 13.98 0.65
C LYS A 19 1.82 14.64 0.50
N GLU A 20 2.86 14.10 1.16
CA GLU A 20 4.24 14.58 1.02
C GLU A 20 4.77 14.45 -0.42
N GLU A 21 4.36 13.40 -1.13
CA GLU A 21 4.65 13.20 -2.55
C GLU A 21 3.76 14.05 -3.50
N ASN A 22 2.87 14.91 -2.97
CA ASN A 22 1.89 15.72 -3.71
C ASN A 22 0.98 14.90 -4.66
N LYS A 23 0.78 13.62 -4.39
CA LYS A 23 -0.07 12.73 -5.22
C LYS A 23 -1.55 12.80 -4.83
N VAL A 24 -1.84 13.25 -3.61
CA VAL A 24 -3.20 13.27 -3.05
C VAL A 24 -3.42 14.57 -2.29
N ASN A 25 -4.58 15.19 -2.46
CA ASN A 25 -5.05 16.35 -1.71
C ASN A 25 -6.29 15.97 -0.86
N ASP A 26 -6.77 16.89 -0.03
CA ASP A 26 -7.92 16.61 0.86
C ASP A 26 -9.22 16.35 0.10
N SER A 27 -9.46 17.07 -1.01
CA SER A 27 -10.63 16.83 -1.86
C SER A 27 -10.64 15.42 -2.47
N ASN A 28 -9.49 14.94 -2.91
CA ASN A 28 -9.31 13.60 -3.49
C ASN A 28 -9.55 12.52 -2.43
N LEU A 29 -9.12 12.74 -1.17
CA LEU A 29 -9.39 11.81 -0.08
C LEU A 29 -10.88 11.68 0.21
N THR A 30 -11.63 12.79 0.19
CA THR A 30 -13.08 12.76 0.34
C THR A 30 -13.74 11.98 -0.80
N CYS A 31 -13.32 12.19 -2.04
CA CYS A 31 -13.83 11.42 -3.18
C CYS A 31 -13.51 9.92 -3.05
N ILE A 32 -12.28 9.56 -2.67
CA ILE A 32 -11.85 8.16 -2.50
C ILE A 32 -12.65 7.49 -1.37
N ASN A 33 -12.92 8.19 -0.28
CA ASN A 33 -13.66 7.64 0.87
C ASN A 33 -15.12 7.26 0.53
N ASN A 34 -15.69 7.88 -0.51
CA ASN A 34 -17.05 7.60 -0.96
C ASN A 34 -17.12 6.47 -2.00
N LEU A 35 -15.98 5.96 -2.48
CA LEU A 35 -15.91 4.88 -3.46
C LEU A 35 -15.69 3.54 -2.78
N SER A 36 -16.22 2.47 -3.40
CA SER A 36 -15.85 1.11 -3.03
C SER A 36 -14.40 0.82 -3.45
N ILE A 37 -13.80 -0.22 -2.86
CA ILE A 37 -12.44 -0.63 -3.21
C ILE A 37 -12.42 -1.15 -4.65
N GLU A 38 -13.47 -1.85 -5.06
CA GLU A 38 -13.69 -2.39 -6.39
C GLU A 38 -13.72 -1.27 -7.44
N ASP A 39 -14.52 -0.22 -7.20
CA ASP A 39 -14.61 0.93 -8.10
C ASP A 39 -13.28 1.69 -8.18
N LEU A 40 -12.59 1.86 -7.04
CA LEU A 40 -11.29 2.52 -7.00
C LEU A 40 -10.25 1.77 -7.84
N ILE A 41 -10.24 0.44 -7.76
CA ILE A 41 -9.34 -0.41 -8.56
C ILE A 41 -9.68 -0.29 -10.05
N ALA A 42 -10.96 -0.35 -10.41
CA ALA A 42 -11.43 -0.22 -11.79
C ALA A 42 -11.01 1.12 -12.40
N VAL A 43 -11.31 2.23 -11.72
CA VAL A 43 -10.92 3.60 -12.13
C VAL A 43 -9.40 3.69 -12.29
N LYS A 44 -8.62 3.10 -11.38
CA LYS A 44 -7.16 3.15 -11.48
C LYS A 44 -6.64 2.41 -12.72
N PHE A 45 -7.22 1.26 -13.06
CA PHE A 45 -6.84 0.53 -14.27
C PHE A 45 -7.25 1.28 -15.53
N GLU A 46 -8.44 1.88 -15.56
CA GLU A 46 -8.91 2.67 -16.69
C GLU A 46 -8.01 3.87 -16.97
N LEU A 47 -7.65 4.63 -15.92
CA LEU A 47 -6.69 5.73 -16.03
C LEU A 47 -5.33 5.23 -16.52
N SER A 48 -4.85 4.08 -16.05
CA SER A 48 -3.58 3.52 -16.50
C SER A 48 -3.65 3.05 -17.96
N ALA A 49 -4.78 2.49 -18.39
CA ALA A 49 -5.04 2.06 -19.76
C ALA A 49 -5.09 3.24 -20.74
N ALA A 50 -5.63 4.38 -20.31
CA ALA A 50 -5.71 5.60 -21.12
C ALA A 50 -4.32 6.06 -21.60
N HIS A 51 -3.28 5.88 -20.78
CA HIS A 51 -1.89 6.22 -21.15
C HIS A 51 -1.33 5.37 -22.31
N ILE A 52 -1.94 4.22 -22.58
CA ILE A 52 -1.53 3.28 -23.65
C ILE A 52 -2.64 3.07 -24.70
N ASN A 53 -3.57 4.04 -24.83
CA ASN A 53 -4.71 3.96 -25.75
C ASN A 53 -5.53 2.67 -25.58
N HIS A 54 -5.74 2.23 -24.35
CA HIS A 54 -6.50 1.05 -23.96
C HIS A 54 -5.97 -0.29 -24.51
N ARG A 55 -4.69 -0.34 -24.92
CA ARG A 55 -4.03 -1.56 -25.43
C ARG A 55 -3.43 -2.41 -24.31
N LEU A 56 -4.26 -2.87 -23.37
CA LEU A 56 -3.84 -3.76 -22.28
C LEU A 56 -3.78 -5.25 -22.67
N TYR A 57 -3.99 -5.57 -23.95
CA TYR A 57 -3.95 -6.94 -24.45
C TYR A 57 -2.57 -7.57 -24.19
N GLY A 58 -2.55 -8.73 -23.55
CA GLY A 58 -1.33 -9.46 -23.20
C GLY A 58 -0.83 -9.24 -21.77
N PHE A 59 -1.39 -8.29 -21.01
CA PHE A 59 -1.10 -8.19 -19.58
C PHE A 59 -1.93 -9.18 -18.78
N ASP A 60 -1.26 -10.00 -17.99
CA ASP A 60 -1.91 -10.96 -17.09
C ASP A 60 -2.35 -10.31 -15.78
N ILE A 61 -3.27 -9.35 -15.89
CA ILE A 61 -3.80 -8.58 -14.76
C ILE A 61 -4.52 -9.52 -13.79
N TRP A 62 -5.28 -10.47 -14.33
CA TRP A 62 -6.05 -11.41 -13.53
C TRP A 62 -5.16 -12.26 -12.61
N ARG A 63 -4.12 -12.93 -13.14
CA ARG A 63 -3.26 -13.77 -12.29
C ARG A 63 -2.37 -12.95 -11.35
N ARG A 64 -2.07 -11.69 -11.69
CA ARG A 64 -1.27 -10.77 -10.86
C ARG A 64 -2.09 -9.99 -9.81
N SER A 65 -3.41 -9.92 -9.93
CA SER A 65 -4.31 -9.20 -9.02
C SER A 65 -4.07 -9.55 -7.54
N ASN A 66 -3.92 -10.84 -7.23
CA ASN A 66 -3.62 -11.33 -5.88
C ASN A 66 -2.35 -10.74 -5.29
N TYR A 67 -1.33 -10.49 -6.12
CA TYR A 67 -0.09 -9.88 -5.67
C TYR A 67 -0.32 -8.41 -5.28
N ILE A 68 -1.01 -7.67 -6.15
CA ILE A 68 -1.31 -6.24 -5.97
C ILE A 68 -2.14 -6.01 -4.71
N ILE A 69 -3.21 -6.79 -4.54
CA ILE A 69 -4.11 -6.67 -3.39
C ILE A 69 -3.39 -7.03 -2.09
N LYS A 70 -2.60 -8.12 -2.08
CA LYS A 70 -1.83 -8.52 -0.89
C LYS A 70 -0.79 -7.48 -0.49
N GLU A 71 -0.14 -6.85 -1.45
CA GLU A 71 0.81 -5.75 -1.19
C GLU A 71 0.11 -4.54 -0.56
N ALA A 72 -1.05 -4.13 -1.10
CA ALA A 72 -1.83 -3.01 -0.58
C ALA A 72 -2.29 -3.26 0.87
N ILE A 73 -2.84 -4.46 1.14
CA ILE A 73 -3.27 -4.88 2.48
C ILE A 73 -2.07 -4.88 3.45
N LEU A 74 -0.90 -5.34 3.02
CA LEU A 74 0.29 -5.37 3.87
C LEU A 74 0.78 -3.97 4.21
N LYS A 75 0.77 -3.03 3.25
CA LYS A 75 1.07 -1.61 3.50
C LYS A 75 0.08 -1.00 4.49
N PHE A 76 -1.20 -1.29 4.33
CA PHE A 76 -2.25 -0.82 5.24
C PHE A 76 -2.05 -1.36 6.67
N ALA A 77 -1.84 -2.67 6.83
CA ALA A 77 -1.61 -3.29 8.14
C ALA A 77 -0.38 -2.70 8.84
N VAL A 78 0.71 -2.49 8.10
CA VAL A 78 1.90 -1.81 8.65
C VAL A 78 1.57 -0.37 9.04
N SER A 79 0.77 0.36 8.25
CA SER A 79 0.48 1.76 8.55
C SER A 79 -0.43 1.99 9.74
N THR A 80 -1.36 1.06 9.99
CA THR A 80 -2.37 1.21 11.05
C THR A 80 -1.88 0.66 12.39
N THR A 81 -0.90 -0.23 12.38
CA THR A 81 -0.41 -0.91 13.60
C THR A 81 0.88 -0.29 14.13
N LYS A 82 1.15 -0.47 15.43
CA LYS A 82 2.34 0.10 16.10
C LYS A 82 3.55 -0.82 16.05
N SER A 83 3.37 -2.11 15.80
CA SER A 83 4.46 -3.09 15.74
C SER A 83 4.24 -4.14 14.65
N LYS A 84 5.34 -4.76 14.18
CA LYS A 84 5.30 -5.87 13.21
C LYS A 84 4.52 -7.08 13.75
N LYS A 85 4.52 -7.30 15.06
CA LYS A 85 3.75 -8.40 15.69
C LYS A 85 2.25 -8.11 15.64
N ASP A 86 1.86 -6.86 15.84
CA ASP A 86 0.46 -6.46 15.75
C ASP A 86 -0.02 -6.46 14.30
N ALA A 87 0.81 -6.03 13.35
CA ALA A 87 0.55 -6.17 11.91
C ALA A 87 0.33 -7.64 11.51
N ALA A 88 1.16 -8.55 12.01
CA ALA A 88 1.02 -9.99 11.76
C ALA A 88 -0.32 -10.51 12.30
N ARG A 89 -0.66 -10.18 13.56
CA ARG A 89 -1.94 -10.55 14.18
C ARG A 89 -3.15 -9.97 13.43
N PHE A 90 -3.06 -8.70 13.03
CA PHE A 90 -4.11 -8.02 12.28
C PHE A 90 -4.41 -8.72 10.94
N LEU A 91 -3.38 -9.28 10.31
CA LEU A 91 -3.50 -10.05 9.07
C LEU A 91 -3.79 -11.55 9.28
N GLY A 92 -3.87 -12.02 10.52
CA GLY A 92 -4.03 -13.44 10.85
C GLY A 92 -2.80 -14.30 10.50
N LEU A 93 -1.62 -13.69 10.39
CA LEU A 93 -0.37 -14.37 10.06
C LEU A 93 0.47 -14.62 11.32
N THR A 94 1.28 -15.67 11.28
CA THR A 94 2.36 -15.81 12.26
C THR A 94 3.42 -14.73 12.03
N TYR A 95 4.21 -14.42 13.07
CA TYR A 95 5.27 -13.43 12.96
C TYR A 95 6.32 -13.80 11.88
N TYR A 96 6.64 -15.09 11.75
CA TYR A 96 7.59 -15.57 10.75
C TYR A 96 7.07 -15.40 9.31
N GLU A 97 5.80 -15.75 9.07
CA GLU A 97 5.15 -15.53 7.78
C GLU A 97 5.11 -14.05 7.42
N PHE A 98 4.75 -13.20 8.38
CA PHE A 98 4.73 -11.76 8.19
C PHE A 98 6.10 -11.21 7.76
N LEU A 99 7.19 -11.67 8.38
CA LEU A 99 8.55 -11.26 7.98
C LEU A 99 8.89 -11.70 6.55
N ARG A 100 8.54 -12.95 6.18
CA ARG A 100 8.76 -13.48 4.83
C ARG A 100 7.98 -12.69 3.78
N VAL A 101 6.70 -12.44 4.05
CA VAL A 101 5.80 -11.69 3.17
C VAL A 101 6.24 -10.24 3.07
N SER A 102 6.60 -9.58 4.17
CA SER A 102 7.14 -8.21 4.19
C SER A 102 8.42 -8.06 3.36
N LYS A 103 9.27 -9.08 3.32
CA LYS A 103 10.46 -9.10 2.47
C LYS A 103 10.09 -9.32 1.00
N LYS A 104 9.13 -10.20 0.70
CA LYS A 104 8.67 -10.52 -0.66
C LYS A 104 8.03 -9.31 -1.37
N TYR A 105 7.29 -8.49 -0.64
CA TYR A 105 6.59 -7.32 -1.18
C TYR A 105 7.33 -5.99 -0.93
N ASP A 106 8.57 -6.05 -0.44
CA ASP A 106 9.45 -4.92 -0.14
C ASP A 106 8.79 -3.73 0.60
N VAL A 107 7.84 -4.03 1.49
CA VAL A 107 7.07 -2.99 2.21
C VAL A 107 7.96 -2.17 3.14
N ASN A 108 9.08 -2.73 3.59
CA ASN A 108 10.03 -1.98 4.41
C ASN A 108 10.65 -0.82 3.62
N SER A 109 10.99 -1.01 2.34
CA SER A 109 11.54 0.05 1.49
C SER A 109 10.54 1.16 1.25
N TYR A 110 9.27 0.81 1.04
CA TYR A 110 8.19 1.79 0.86
C TYR A 110 8.08 2.80 2.02
N PHE A 111 8.43 2.43 3.25
CA PHE A 111 8.35 3.32 4.41
C PHE A 111 9.73 3.73 4.97
N LYS A 112 10.82 3.65 4.17
CA LYS A 112 12.15 4.11 4.62
C LYS A 112 12.30 5.63 4.64
N ASP A 113 11.52 6.32 3.81
CA ASP A 113 11.67 7.76 3.56
C ASP A 113 10.71 8.63 4.38
N ILE A 114 9.96 8.02 5.31
CA ILE A 114 9.05 8.69 6.28
C ILE A 114 9.69 8.68 7.67
#